data_AF-A0A9D5IZT6-F1
#
_entry.id   AF-A0A9D5IZT6-F1
#
_cell.length_a   1.000
_cell.length_b   1.000
_cell.length_c   1.000
_cell.angle_alpha   90.00
_cell.angle_beta   90.00
_cell.angle_gamma   90.00
#
_symmetry.space_group_name_H-M   'P 1'
#
loop_
_entity.id
_entity.type
_entity.pdbx_description
1 polymer ?
#
loop_
_entity_poly.entity_id
_entity_poly.type
_entity_poly.pdbx_seq_one_letter_code
_entity_poly.pdbx_strand_id
1 'polypeptide(L)'
;MSMIDIVTRSRKHFFFFVDKCNKLYRTGHDLFLYRELVAMHRQYNDLEVLLDSDHFLHTLHGTLEEWDMNKRGARLSEFEVFKNSVLFCKNSLLELYKYKLYDDIYDDMGIMKEFAERVFCNLQVMDSHRRIVGVSKTLHFLLPDLIMPIDSKYTMTSFYGYNRYSKSAKKEFADFWEIFEKTVEITERLVLCPADVDGELWRLSVPKLIDNAIIGLWNCPKEKVLELFAEH
;
A
#
# COMPACT_ATOMS: atom_id res chain seq x y z
N MET A 1 -11.69 -11.54 -17.09
CA MET A 1 -11.85 -10.36 -16.22
C MET A 1 -11.24 -10.72 -14.87
N SER A 2 -10.19 -10.02 -14.46
CA SER A 2 -9.53 -10.23 -13.16
C SER A 2 -10.42 -9.70 -12.03
N MET A 3 -10.15 -10.07 -10.78
CA MET A 3 -10.91 -9.54 -9.65
C MET A 3 -10.68 -8.03 -9.46
N ILE A 4 -9.49 -7.52 -9.82
CA ILE A 4 -9.24 -6.08 -9.79
C ILE A 4 -10.12 -5.32 -10.80
N ASP A 5 -10.40 -5.89 -11.97
CA ASP A 5 -11.31 -5.28 -12.96
C ASP A 5 -12.76 -5.19 -12.44
N ILE A 6 -13.19 -6.18 -11.64
CA ILE A 6 -14.51 -6.21 -11.00
C ILE A 6 -14.64 -5.07 -9.99
N VAL A 7 -13.67 -4.94 -9.08
CA VAL A 7 -13.67 -3.89 -8.03
C VAL A 7 -13.64 -2.50 -8.62
N THR A 8 -12.92 -2.33 -9.73
CA THR A 8 -12.65 -1.03 -10.34
C THR A 8 -13.52 -0.75 -11.55
N ARG A 9 -14.59 -1.54 -11.79
CA ARG A 9 -15.46 -1.39 -12.98
C ARG A 9 -16.04 0.01 -13.13
N SER A 10 -16.48 0.62 -12.03
CA SER A 10 -16.92 2.01 -11.98
C SER A 10 -16.77 2.59 -10.57
N ARG A 11 -16.83 3.91 -10.42
CA ARG A 11 -16.78 4.58 -9.11
C ARG A 11 -17.83 4.04 -8.14
N LYS A 12 -19.07 3.76 -8.59
CA LYS A 12 -20.14 3.16 -7.76
C LYS A 12 -19.69 1.82 -7.15
N HIS A 13 -19.15 0.92 -7.98
CA HIS A 13 -18.68 -0.38 -7.52
C HIS A 13 -17.47 -0.24 -6.59
N PHE A 14 -16.53 0.61 -6.96
CA PHE A 14 -15.33 0.88 -6.17
C PHE A 14 -15.67 1.33 -4.76
N PHE A 15 -16.46 2.39 -4.61
CA PHE A 15 -16.81 2.93 -3.29
C PHE A 15 -17.73 2.01 -2.49
N PHE A 16 -18.58 1.21 -3.15
CA PHE A 16 -19.30 0.14 -2.46
C PHE A 16 -18.34 -0.79 -1.72
N PHE A 17 -17.24 -1.22 -2.36
CA PHE A 17 -16.27 -2.09 -1.71
C PHE A 17 -15.41 -1.35 -0.68
N VAL A 18 -15.02 -0.09 -0.92
CA VAL A 18 -14.35 0.74 0.10
C VAL A 18 -15.22 0.80 1.38
N ASP A 19 -16.52 1.01 1.24
CA ASP A 19 -17.47 0.99 2.36
C ASP A 19 -17.54 -0.36 3.07
N LYS A 20 -17.48 -1.47 2.33
CA LYS A 20 -17.45 -2.80 2.93
C LYS A 20 -16.20 -3.01 3.76
N CYS A 21 -15.04 -2.55 3.29
CA CYS A 21 -13.80 -2.61 4.07
C CYS A 21 -13.96 -1.86 5.40
N ASN A 22 -14.37 -0.59 5.37
CA ASN A 22 -14.55 0.18 6.60
C ASN A 22 -15.54 -0.45 7.60
N LYS A 23 -16.57 -1.15 7.11
CA LYS A 23 -17.57 -1.80 7.97
C LYS A 23 -17.13 -3.15 8.55
N LEU A 24 -16.30 -3.90 7.83
CA LEU A 24 -16.04 -5.32 8.11
C LEU A 24 -14.57 -5.60 8.47
N TYR A 25 -13.66 -4.72 8.09
CA TYR A 25 -12.25 -4.88 8.37
C TYR A 25 -11.93 -4.50 9.82
N ARG A 26 -10.80 -5.01 10.31
CA ARG A 26 -10.42 -4.90 11.72
C ARG A 26 -10.31 -3.43 12.17
N THR A 27 -10.67 -3.18 13.42
CA THR A 27 -10.62 -1.87 14.07
C THR A 27 -9.89 -2.05 15.40
N GLY A 28 -8.55 -1.98 15.37
CA GLY A 28 -7.72 -2.23 16.54
C GLY A 28 -6.49 -1.33 16.61
N HIS A 29 -5.47 -1.80 17.31
CA HIS A 29 -4.21 -1.09 17.50
C HIS A 29 -3.52 -0.80 16.16
N ASP A 30 -3.66 -1.71 15.20
CA ASP A 30 -3.16 -1.58 13.84
C ASP A 30 -3.73 -0.36 13.08
N LEU A 31 -5.02 -0.07 13.27
CA LEU A 31 -5.67 1.11 12.71
C LEU A 31 -5.21 2.38 13.44
N PHE A 32 -5.06 2.31 14.76
CA PHE A 32 -4.58 3.43 15.57
C PHE A 32 -3.18 3.89 15.12
N LEU A 33 -2.21 2.97 15.05
CA LEU A 33 -0.85 3.32 14.65
C LEU A 33 -0.77 3.79 13.18
N TYR A 34 -1.55 3.18 12.28
CA TYR A 34 -1.60 3.63 10.89
C TYR A 34 -2.12 5.07 10.78
N ARG A 35 -3.15 5.42 11.56
CA ARG A 35 -3.65 6.80 11.65
C ARG A 35 -2.60 7.76 12.20
N GLU A 36 -1.83 7.33 13.19
CA GLU A 36 -0.72 8.11 13.75
C GLU A 36 0.36 8.40 12.69
N LEU A 37 0.78 7.38 11.92
CA LEU A 37 1.74 7.54 10.82
C LEU A 37 1.26 8.54 9.76
N VAL A 38 0.01 8.40 9.30
CA VAL A 38 -0.54 9.34 8.32
C VAL A 38 -0.66 10.74 8.92
N ALA A 39 -1.07 10.88 10.19
CA ALA A 39 -1.13 12.17 10.86
C ALA A 39 0.25 12.85 10.95
N MET A 40 1.31 12.11 11.26
CA MET A 40 2.68 12.63 11.22
C MET A 40 3.05 13.14 9.82
N HIS A 41 2.72 12.41 8.75
CA HIS A 41 2.91 12.90 7.38
C HIS A 41 2.16 14.20 7.10
N ARG A 42 0.91 14.35 7.56
CA ARG A 42 0.14 15.59 7.38
C ARG A 42 0.68 16.75 8.21
N GLN A 43 1.17 16.47 9.41
CA GLN A 43 1.68 17.49 10.33
C GLN A 43 3.01 18.06 9.85
N TYR A 44 3.97 17.21 9.49
CA TYR A 44 5.31 17.66 9.12
C TYR A 44 5.42 17.99 7.64
N ASN A 45 4.70 17.26 6.77
CA ASN A 45 4.77 17.39 5.32
C ASN A 45 6.22 17.36 4.75
N ASP A 46 7.12 16.70 5.46
CA ASP A 46 8.54 16.63 5.15
C ASP A 46 9.05 15.25 5.58
N LEU A 47 9.40 14.42 4.59
CA LEU A 47 9.89 13.07 4.86
C LEU A 47 11.29 13.10 5.48
N GLU A 48 12.12 14.11 5.21
CA GLU A 48 13.45 14.20 5.82
C GLU A 48 13.32 14.36 7.34
N VAL A 49 12.45 15.26 7.79
CA VAL A 49 12.15 15.47 9.21
C VAL A 49 11.61 14.18 9.87
N LEU A 50 10.75 13.45 9.17
CA LEU A 50 10.19 12.18 9.67
C LEU A 50 11.26 11.09 9.79
N LEU A 51 12.16 10.98 8.80
CA LEU A 51 13.22 9.97 8.80
C LEU A 51 14.30 10.24 9.86
N ASP A 52 14.47 11.49 10.28
CA ASP A 52 15.36 11.87 11.38
C ASP A 52 14.71 11.64 12.77
N SER A 53 13.43 11.22 12.82
CA SER A 53 12.67 10.96 14.05
C SER A 53 12.65 9.47 14.40
N ASP A 54 13.31 9.10 15.49
CA ASP A 54 13.26 7.74 16.04
C ASP A 54 11.84 7.31 16.43
N HIS A 55 11.00 8.24 16.91
CA HIS A 55 9.59 7.96 17.20
C HIS A 55 8.84 7.51 15.95
N PHE A 56 9.01 8.23 14.84
CA PHE A 56 8.34 7.86 13.57
C PHE A 56 8.78 6.47 13.10
N LEU A 57 10.09 6.19 13.13
CA LEU A 57 10.62 4.91 12.70
C LEU A 57 10.18 3.74 13.61
N HIS A 58 10.13 3.95 14.93
CA HIS A 58 9.60 2.96 15.87
C HIS A 58 8.11 2.71 15.66
N THR A 59 7.31 3.76 15.50
CA THR A 59 5.88 3.64 15.21
C THR A 59 5.64 2.90 13.90
N LEU A 60 6.44 3.18 12.86
CA LEU A 60 6.37 2.48 11.58
C LEU A 60 6.67 0.99 11.74
N HIS A 61 7.79 0.66 12.39
CA HIS A 61 8.20 -0.73 12.62
C HIS A 61 7.16 -1.51 13.44
N GLY A 62 6.66 -0.93 14.54
CA GLY A 62 5.57 -1.50 15.32
C GLY A 62 4.26 -1.66 14.54
N THR A 63 3.96 -0.72 13.62
CA THR A 63 2.79 -0.84 12.74
C THR A 63 2.91 -2.04 11.80
N LEU A 64 4.11 -2.35 11.30
CA LEU A 64 4.32 -3.55 10.47
C LEU A 64 4.02 -4.83 11.26
N GLU A 65 4.41 -4.90 12.53
CA GLU A 65 4.10 -6.04 13.41
C GLU A 65 2.58 -6.20 13.59
N GLU A 66 1.88 -5.11 13.89
CA GLU A 66 0.41 -5.07 13.99
C GLU A 66 -0.29 -5.37 12.65
N TRP A 67 0.38 -5.12 11.53
CA TRP A 67 -0.03 -5.51 10.18
C TRP A 67 0.39 -6.93 9.79
N ASP A 68 0.63 -7.78 10.80
CA ASP A 68 0.93 -9.20 10.73
C ASP A 68 2.26 -9.55 10.03
N MET A 69 3.22 -8.62 9.96
CA MET A 69 4.53 -8.87 9.35
C MET A 69 5.48 -9.70 10.22
N ASN A 70 5.07 -10.07 11.44
CA ASN A 70 5.81 -10.98 12.31
C ASN A 70 4.97 -12.21 12.72
N LYS A 71 4.06 -12.66 11.85
CA LYS A 71 3.16 -13.81 12.11
C LYS A 71 3.16 -14.80 10.95
N ARG A 72 2.73 -16.04 11.22
CA ARG A 72 2.42 -17.08 10.21
C ARG A 72 3.53 -17.28 9.15
N GLY A 73 4.79 -17.35 9.60
CA GLY A 73 5.96 -17.60 8.75
C GLY A 73 6.62 -16.34 8.19
N ALA A 74 5.96 -15.18 8.27
CA ALA A 74 6.61 -13.88 8.11
C ALA A 74 7.47 -13.59 9.35
N ARG A 75 8.66 -13.02 9.11
CA ARG A 75 9.59 -12.61 10.16
C ARG A 75 10.10 -11.21 9.82
N LEU A 76 9.70 -10.24 10.63
CA LEU A 76 10.14 -8.85 10.50
C LEU A 76 11.60 -8.77 10.95
N SER A 77 12.42 -8.01 10.24
CA SER A 77 13.81 -7.78 10.63
C SER A 77 13.87 -6.95 11.91
N GLU A 78 14.95 -7.14 12.68
CA GLU A 78 15.25 -6.35 13.87
C GLU A 78 15.21 -4.84 13.59
N PHE A 79 14.76 -4.05 14.58
CA PHE A 79 14.51 -2.62 14.40
C PHE A 79 15.74 -1.86 13.85
N GLU A 80 16.93 -2.11 14.37
CA GLU A 80 18.15 -1.45 13.91
C GLU A 80 18.51 -1.82 12.46
N VAL A 81 18.26 -3.07 12.03
CA VAL A 81 18.47 -3.49 10.64
C VAL A 81 17.48 -2.76 9.73
N PHE A 82 16.21 -2.72 10.13
CA PHE A 82 15.16 -2.00 9.43
C PHE A 82 15.51 -0.50 9.29
N LYS A 83 15.77 0.19 10.40
CA LYS A 83 16.10 1.61 10.49
C LYS A 83 17.29 1.96 9.58
N ASN A 84 18.39 1.22 9.70
CA ASN A 84 19.58 1.47 8.90
C ASN A 84 19.31 1.28 7.39
N SER A 85 18.46 0.32 7.02
CA SER A 85 18.10 0.12 5.61
C SER A 85 17.20 1.23 5.05
N VAL A 86 16.30 1.79 5.87
CA VAL A 86 15.48 2.96 5.50
C VAL A 86 16.38 4.19 5.30
N LEU A 87 17.28 4.46 6.24
CA LEU A 87 18.21 5.58 6.16
C LEU A 87 19.19 5.45 4.99
N PHE A 88 19.64 4.23 4.68
CA PHE A 88 20.44 3.95 3.48
C PHE A 88 19.69 4.34 2.18
N CYS A 89 18.36 4.22 2.18
CA CYS A 89 17.50 4.58 1.06
C CYS A 89 17.00 6.03 1.09
N LYS A 90 17.41 6.86 2.07
CA LYS A 90 16.87 8.21 2.33
C LYS A 90 16.75 9.06 1.06
N ASN A 91 17.83 9.23 0.30
CA ASN A 91 17.80 10.10 -0.89
C ASN A 91 16.78 9.62 -1.94
N SER A 92 16.70 8.32 -2.24
CA SER A 92 15.71 7.80 -3.18
C SER A 92 14.28 7.94 -2.66
N LEU A 93 14.09 7.79 -1.34
CA LEU A 93 12.79 8.00 -0.71
C LEU A 93 12.35 9.47 -0.81
N LEU A 94 13.26 10.43 -0.61
CA LEU A 94 12.97 11.86 -0.76
C LEU A 94 12.58 12.22 -2.19
N GLU A 95 13.25 11.63 -3.19
CA GLU A 95 12.86 11.81 -4.59
C GLU A 95 11.46 11.26 -4.89
N LEU A 96 11.12 10.08 -4.35
CA LEU A 96 9.78 9.52 -4.49
C LEU A 96 8.70 10.32 -3.73
N TYR A 97 9.04 10.94 -2.61
CA TYR A 97 8.08 11.68 -1.77
C TYR A 97 7.47 12.90 -2.45
N LYS A 98 8.12 13.41 -3.50
CA LYS A 98 7.65 14.52 -4.33
C LYS A 98 6.40 14.17 -5.13
N TYR A 99 6.16 12.89 -5.39
CA TYR A 99 5.05 12.43 -6.20
C TYR A 99 3.86 11.98 -5.34
N LYS A 100 2.65 12.20 -5.86
CA LYS A 100 1.41 11.64 -5.34
C LYS A 100 0.73 10.83 -6.43
N LEU A 101 0.04 9.75 -6.04
CA LEU A 101 -0.61 8.85 -7.00
C LEU A 101 -1.70 9.54 -7.85
N TYR A 102 -2.27 10.62 -7.32
CA TYR A 102 -3.33 11.42 -7.94
C TYR A 102 -2.82 12.66 -8.68
N ASP A 103 -1.50 12.83 -8.81
CA ASP A 103 -0.89 13.84 -9.67
C ASP A 103 -0.65 13.27 -11.08
N ASP A 104 -0.34 14.14 -12.04
CA ASP A 104 0.13 13.71 -13.36
C ASP A 104 1.60 13.29 -13.27
N ILE A 105 1.83 11.97 -13.27
CA ILE A 105 3.16 11.36 -13.05
C ILE A 105 3.66 10.56 -14.26
N TYR A 106 2.93 10.56 -15.38
CA TYR A 106 3.19 9.69 -16.52
C TYR A 106 4.57 9.88 -17.14
N ASP A 107 4.98 11.15 -17.31
CA ASP A 107 6.28 11.49 -17.89
C ASP A 107 7.45 11.11 -16.97
N ASP A 108 7.21 11.05 -15.65
CA ASP A 108 8.23 10.76 -14.63
C ASP A 108 8.29 9.27 -14.24
N MET A 109 7.38 8.43 -14.74
CA MET A 109 7.29 6.99 -14.42
C MET A 109 8.63 6.25 -14.58
N GLY A 110 9.42 6.59 -15.60
CA GLY A 110 10.73 5.99 -15.84
C GLY A 110 11.72 6.28 -14.71
N ILE A 111 11.82 7.55 -14.30
CA ILE A 111 12.71 8.00 -13.22
C ILE A 111 12.22 7.46 -11.87
N MET A 112 10.91 7.51 -11.63
CA MET A 112 10.30 6.94 -10.43
C MET A 112 10.60 5.45 -10.29
N LYS A 113 10.59 4.69 -11.39
CA LYS A 113 10.94 3.27 -11.40
C LYS A 113 12.36 3.02 -10.92
N GLU A 114 13.32 3.82 -11.33
CA GLU A 114 14.72 3.68 -10.90
C GLU A 114 14.87 3.91 -9.39
N PHE A 115 14.25 4.97 -8.87
CA PHE A 115 14.25 5.22 -7.43
C PHE A 115 13.51 4.12 -6.67
N ALA A 116 12.34 3.70 -7.14
CA ALA A 116 11.55 2.64 -6.52
C ALA A 116 12.30 1.30 -6.53
N GLU A 117 12.99 0.93 -7.62
CA GLU A 117 13.79 -0.31 -7.69
C GLU A 117 14.90 -0.27 -6.65
N ARG A 118 15.60 0.87 -6.57
CA ARG A 118 16.69 1.06 -5.61
C ARG A 118 16.18 0.92 -4.18
N VAL A 119 15.08 1.57 -3.81
CA VAL A 119 14.51 1.45 -2.46
C VAL A 119 14.04 0.02 -2.21
N PHE A 120 13.21 -0.54 -3.10
CA PHE A 120 12.61 -1.85 -2.93
C PHE A 120 13.65 -2.95 -2.76
N CYS A 121 14.71 -2.94 -3.57
CA CYS A 121 15.74 -3.97 -3.52
C CYS A 121 16.64 -3.86 -2.28
N ASN A 122 16.86 -2.66 -1.75
CA ASN A 122 17.79 -2.42 -0.64
C ASN A 122 17.13 -2.33 0.75
N LEU A 123 15.81 -2.12 0.83
CA LEU A 123 15.08 -2.17 2.09
C LEU A 123 15.15 -3.56 2.74
N GLN A 124 15.63 -3.62 3.98
CA GLN A 124 15.76 -4.83 4.79
C GLN A 124 14.65 -4.86 5.83
N VAL A 125 13.45 -5.20 5.38
CA VAL A 125 12.24 -5.24 6.23
C VAL A 125 11.97 -6.64 6.76
N MET A 126 12.28 -7.66 5.99
CA MET A 126 11.89 -9.04 6.26
C MET A 126 13.10 -9.96 6.30
N ASP A 127 13.20 -10.80 7.32
CA ASP A 127 14.14 -11.93 7.39
C ASP A 127 13.58 -13.16 6.67
N SER A 128 12.26 -13.21 6.47
CA SER A 128 11.62 -14.23 5.64
C SER A 128 11.88 -14.01 4.16
N HIS A 129 11.94 -15.11 3.39
CA HIS A 129 12.27 -15.11 1.96
C HIS A 129 11.38 -14.20 1.09
N ARG A 130 10.10 -14.07 1.44
CA ARG A 130 9.15 -13.23 0.72
C ARG A 130 9.22 -11.80 1.27
N ARG A 131 9.56 -10.83 0.43
CA ARG A 131 9.80 -9.44 0.87
C ARG A 131 8.72 -8.48 0.39
N ILE A 132 8.15 -8.70 -0.80
CA ILE A 132 7.19 -7.78 -1.44
C ILE A 132 6.06 -7.27 -0.52
N VAL A 133 5.50 -8.11 0.35
CA VAL A 133 4.41 -7.71 1.26
C VAL A 133 4.93 -6.73 2.33
N GLY A 134 6.04 -7.07 3.00
CA GLY A 134 6.63 -6.20 4.02
C GLY A 134 7.20 -4.91 3.43
N VAL A 135 7.88 -5.01 2.28
CA VAL A 135 8.49 -3.86 1.59
C VAL A 135 7.42 -2.92 1.06
N SER A 136 6.36 -3.41 0.41
CA SER A 136 5.27 -2.54 -0.07
C SER A 136 4.50 -1.85 1.06
N LYS A 137 4.25 -2.53 2.19
CA LYS A 137 3.65 -1.91 3.38
C LYS A 137 4.56 -0.84 3.97
N THR A 138 5.86 -1.11 4.05
CA THR A 138 6.86 -0.12 4.49
C THR A 138 6.86 1.10 3.58
N LEU A 139 6.89 0.88 2.25
CA LEU A 139 6.83 1.95 1.26
C LEU A 139 5.52 2.73 1.37
N HIS A 140 4.39 2.06 1.62
CA HIS A 140 3.12 2.75 1.88
C HIS A 140 3.19 3.63 3.13
N PHE A 141 3.82 3.17 4.21
CA PHE A 141 3.95 3.98 5.42
C PHE A 141 4.91 5.17 5.25
N LEU A 142 5.94 5.03 4.42
CA LEU A 142 6.88 6.13 4.10
C LEU A 142 6.33 7.09 3.03
N LEU A 143 5.50 6.60 2.12
CA LEU A 143 5.00 7.30 0.93
C LEU A 143 3.46 7.10 0.82
N PRO A 144 2.66 7.51 1.82
CA PRO A 144 1.26 7.11 1.95
C PRO A 144 0.35 7.59 0.83
N ASP A 145 0.75 8.66 0.13
CA ASP A 145 0.01 9.22 -0.99
C ASP A 145 0.44 8.67 -2.35
N LEU A 146 1.51 7.89 -2.42
CA LEU A 146 2.06 7.38 -3.68
C LEU A 146 1.88 5.87 -3.80
N ILE A 147 2.26 5.11 -2.77
CA ILE A 147 2.35 3.65 -2.86
C ILE A 147 1.17 3.01 -2.15
N MET A 148 0.49 2.07 -2.81
CA MET A 148 -0.54 1.22 -2.21
C MET A 148 0.14 0.05 -1.44
N PRO A 149 -0.34 -0.34 -0.24
CA PRO A 149 0.17 -1.53 0.42
C PRO A 149 -0.26 -2.79 -0.35
N ILE A 150 0.59 -3.83 -0.37
CA ILE A 150 0.28 -5.12 -1.03
C ILE A 150 0.10 -6.19 0.02
N ASP A 151 -1.01 -6.93 -0.07
CA ASP A 151 -1.28 -8.11 0.73
C ASP A 151 -1.16 -9.42 -0.06
N SER A 152 -0.70 -10.48 0.62
CA SER A 152 -0.51 -11.80 0.01
C SER A 152 -1.81 -12.53 -0.36
N LYS A 153 -2.87 -12.31 0.41
CA LYS A 153 -4.17 -12.97 0.24
C LYS A 153 -5.05 -12.12 -0.66
N TYR A 154 -5.15 -10.83 -0.39
CA TYR A 154 -6.10 -9.95 -1.05
C TYR A 154 -5.55 -9.38 -2.36
N THR A 155 -4.45 -8.62 -2.31
CA THR A 155 -3.91 -7.93 -3.48
C THR A 155 -3.40 -8.91 -4.53
N MET A 156 -2.50 -9.83 -4.17
CA MET A 156 -1.92 -10.78 -5.13
C MET A 156 -2.97 -11.61 -5.87
N THR A 157 -3.92 -12.16 -5.12
CA THR A 157 -4.99 -12.97 -5.71
C THR A 157 -5.93 -12.12 -6.57
N SER A 158 -6.12 -10.83 -6.26
CA SER A 158 -6.97 -9.95 -7.07
C SER A 158 -6.37 -9.61 -8.41
N PHE A 159 -5.05 -9.45 -8.45
CA PHE A 159 -4.28 -9.13 -9.66
C PHE A 159 -3.99 -10.37 -10.50
N TYR A 160 -3.53 -11.46 -9.88
CA TYR A 160 -3.00 -12.63 -10.59
C TYR A 160 -3.89 -13.87 -10.49
N GLY A 161 -4.92 -13.88 -9.65
CA GLY A 161 -5.75 -15.06 -9.37
C GLY A 161 -5.11 -16.07 -8.41
N TYR A 162 -3.85 -15.87 -8.04
CA TYR A 162 -3.11 -16.70 -7.09
C TYR A 162 -2.05 -15.87 -6.35
N ASN A 163 -1.46 -16.47 -5.31
CA ASN A 163 -0.42 -15.85 -4.53
C ASN A 163 0.95 -15.94 -5.25
N ARG A 164 1.28 -14.93 -6.05
CA ARG A 164 2.55 -14.84 -6.79
C ARG A 164 3.70 -14.48 -5.84
N TYR A 165 4.82 -15.22 -5.94
CA TYR A 165 6.02 -14.96 -5.16
C TYR A 165 7.28 -15.33 -5.96
N SER A 166 8.38 -14.63 -5.68
CA SER A 166 9.68 -14.88 -6.29
C SER A 166 10.77 -14.91 -5.23
N LYS A 167 11.88 -15.60 -5.53
CA LYS A 167 13.04 -15.69 -4.62
C LYS A 167 14.05 -14.54 -4.80
N SER A 168 13.88 -13.69 -5.81
CA SER A 168 14.82 -12.59 -6.07
C SER A 168 14.14 -11.23 -5.94
N ALA A 169 14.84 -10.28 -5.32
CA ALA A 169 14.38 -8.91 -5.11
C ALA A 169 13.99 -8.24 -6.43
N LYS A 170 14.77 -8.41 -7.50
CA LYS A 170 14.47 -7.85 -8.83
C LYS A 170 13.18 -8.38 -9.44
N LYS A 171 12.87 -9.66 -9.27
CA LYS A 171 11.63 -10.24 -9.79
C LYS A 171 10.43 -9.83 -8.93
N GLU A 172 10.58 -9.78 -7.61
CA GLU A 172 9.55 -9.21 -6.74
C GLU A 172 9.32 -7.72 -7.04
N PHE A 173 10.37 -6.96 -7.37
CA PHE A 173 10.22 -5.57 -7.81
C PHE A 173 9.43 -5.45 -9.11
N ALA A 174 9.65 -6.34 -10.09
CA ALA A 174 8.87 -6.34 -11.32
C ALA A 174 7.37 -6.56 -11.03
N ASP A 175 7.02 -7.49 -10.14
CA ASP A 175 5.64 -7.72 -9.71
C ASP A 175 5.06 -6.51 -8.95
N PHE A 176 5.85 -5.89 -8.06
CA PHE A 176 5.48 -4.67 -7.35
C PHE A 176 5.21 -3.51 -8.33
N TRP A 177 6.07 -3.33 -9.33
CA TRP A 177 5.96 -2.25 -10.29
C TRP A 177 4.77 -2.43 -11.24
N GLU A 178 4.50 -3.66 -11.68
CA GLU A 178 3.29 -4.00 -12.45
C GLU A 178 2.01 -3.63 -11.67
N ILE A 179 1.98 -3.94 -10.36
CA ILE A 179 0.87 -3.55 -9.48
C ILE A 179 0.80 -2.02 -9.38
N PHE A 180 1.94 -1.34 -9.22
CA PHE A 180 1.99 0.13 -9.14
C PHE A 180 1.45 0.79 -10.42
N GLU A 181 1.90 0.37 -11.61
CA GLU A 181 1.40 0.87 -12.90
C GLU A 181 -0.13 0.72 -13.01
N LYS A 182 -0.67 -0.41 -12.55
CA LYS A 182 -2.12 -0.61 -12.53
C LYS A 182 -2.82 0.30 -11.52
N THR A 183 -2.20 0.61 -10.39
CA THR A 183 -2.77 1.57 -9.42
C THR A 183 -2.83 2.99 -9.96
N VAL A 184 -1.86 3.38 -10.80
CA VAL A 184 -1.90 4.66 -11.54
C VAL A 184 -3.09 4.65 -12.51
N GLU A 185 -3.22 3.61 -13.34
CA GLU A 185 -4.34 3.46 -14.28
C GLU A 185 -5.71 3.49 -13.57
N ILE A 186 -5.85 2.81 -12.43
CA ILE A 186 -7.08 2.80 -11.63
C ILE A 186 -7.39 4.20 -11.10
N THR A 187 -6.37 4.90 -10.59
CA THR A 187 -6.51 6.25 -10.02
C THR A 187 -7.00 7.24 -11.07
N GLU A 188 -6.39 7.23 -12.25
CA GLU A 188 -6.80 8.09 -13.37
C GLU A 188 -8.21 7.72 -13.87
N ARG A 189 -8.45 6.44 -14.17
CA ARG A 189 -9.73 5.99 -14.75
C ARG A 189 -10.91 6.22 -13.83
N LEU A 190 -10.71 6.08 -12.52
CA LEU A 190 -11.73 6.37 -11.52
C LEU A 190 -11.71 7.82 -11.08
N VAL A 191 -10.75 8.64 -11.52
CA VAL A 191 -10.58 10.04 -11.11
C VAL A 191 -10.51 10.15 -9.58
N LEU A 192 -9.72 9.29 -8.94
CA LEU A 192 -9.56 9.32 -7.48
C LEU A 192 -8.71 10.51 -7.07
N CYS A 193 -9.13 11.20 -6.01
CA CYS A 193 -8.46 12.42 -5.55
C CYS A 193 -8.51 12.56 -4.02
N PRO A 194 -7.79 13.53 -3.43
CA PRO A 194 -7.82 13.75 -1.98
C PRO A 194 -9.22 14.00 -1.39
N ALA A 195 -10.18 14.51 -2.18
CA ALA A 195 -11.56 14.71 -1.72
C ALA A 195 -12.34 13.40 -1.49
N ASP A 196 -11.84 12.27 -2.01
CA ASP A 196 -12.41 10.94 -1.78
C ASP A 196 -11.96 10.33 -0.43
N VAL A 197 -11.06 11.01 0.28
CA VAL A 197 -10.46 10.59 1.56
C VAL A 197 -11.11 11.41 2.67
N ASP A 198 -11.79 10.75 3.61
CA ASP A 198 -12.47 11.41 4.74
C ASP A 198 -11.63 11.44 6.04
N GLY A 199 -10.49 10.73 6.07
CA GLY A 199 -9.65 10.61 7.26
C GLY A 199 -10.27 9.72 8.35
N GLU A 200 -11.37 9.04 8.06
CA GLU A 200 -12.06 8.13 8.96
C GLU A 200 -11.68 6.68 8.69
N LEU A 201 -11.48 5.93 9.78
CA LEU A 201 -11.11 4.53 9.72
C LEU A 201 -9.93 4.31 8.74
N TRP A 202 -10.11 3.49 7.71
CA TRP A 202 -9.06 3.12 6.77
C TRP A 202 -8.95 4.04 5.56
N ARG A 203 -9.79 5.08 5.44
CA ARG A 203 -9.78 6.02 4.30
C ARG A 203 -8.84 7.18 4.60
N LEU A 204 -7.53 6.90 4.60
CA LEU A 204 -6.50 7.87 5.00
C LEU A 204 -5.65 8.41 3.84
N SER A 205 -5.65 7.73 2.70
CA SER A 205 -4.98 8.19 1.47
C SER A 205 -5.58 7.54 0.22
N VAL A 206 -5.37 8.15 -0.94
CA VAL A 206 -5.85 7.63 -2.23
C VAL A 206 -5.34 6.22 -2.53
N PRO A 207 -4.02 5.91 -2.39
CA PRO A 207 -3.57 4.53 -2.57
C PRO A 207 -4.27 3.54 -1.64
N LYS A 208 -4.57 3.93 -0.39
CA LYS A 208 -5.26 3.06 0.56
C LYS A 208 -6.72 2.80 0.17
N LEU A 209 -7.38 3.70 -0.56
CA LEU A 209 -8.74 3.44 -1.08
C LEU A 209 -8.76 2.24 -2.01
N ILE A 210 -7.73 2.06 -2.84
CA ILE A 210 -7.65 0.91 -3.77
C ILE A 210 -7.48 -0.39 -2.98
N ASP A 211 -6.57 -0.43 -2.01
CA ASP A 211 -6.42 -1.58 -1.11
C ASP A 211 -7.71 -1.86 -0.32
N ASN A 212 -8.39 -0.83 0.19
CA ASN A 212 -9.68 -0.98 0.86
C ASN A 212 -10.73 -1.58 -0.06
N ALA A 213 -10.83 -1.15 -1.32
CA ALA A 213 -11.77 -1.73 -2.26
C ALA A 213 -11.48 -3.21 -2.53
N ILE A 214 -10.20 -3.59 -2.63
CA ILE A 214 -9.78 -4.99 -2.75
C ILE A 214 -10.18 -5.80 -1.51
N ILE A 215 -9.81 -5.34 -0.30
CA ILE A 215 -10.18 -6.00 0.97
C ILE A 215 -11.70 -6.10 1.10
N GLY A 216 -12.42 -5.06 0.71
CA GLY A 216 -13.87 -4.99 0.73
C GLY A 216 -14.53 -6.05 -0.15
N LEU A 217 -14.01 -6.28 -1.36
CA LEU A 217 -14.47 -7.37 -2.23
C LEU A 217 -14.34 -8.72 -1.55
N TRP A 218 -13.17 -9.01 -0.98
CA TRP A 218 -12.88 -10.30 -0.37
C TRP A 218 -13.66 -10.59 0.91
N ASN A 219 -14.08 -9.56 1.63
CA ASN A 219 -14.91 -9.69 2.83
C ASN A 219 -16.41 -9.51 2.54
N CYS A 220 -16.79 -9.20 1.30
CA CYS A 220 -18.19 -9.09 0.90
C CYS A 220 -18.78 -10.48 0.61
N PRO A 221 -19.99 -10.80 1.10
CA PRO A 221 -20.70 -12.02 0.70
C PRO A 221 -20.92 -12.06 -0.81
N LYS A 222 -20.74 -13.25 -1.41
CA LYS A 222 -20.81 -13.45 -2.86
C LYS A 222 -22.16 -13.01 -3.44
N GLU A 223 -23.24 -13.23 -2.71
CA GLU A 223 -24.61 -12.86 -3.11
C GLU A 223 -24.71 -11.35 -3.32
N LYS A 224 -24.15 -10.55 -2.41
CA LYS A 224 -24.14 -9.08 -2.52
C LYS A 224 -23.28 -8.59 -3.69
N VAL A 225 -22.21 -9.31 -4.00
CA VAL A 225 -21.39 -9.01 -5.18
C VAL A 225 -22.21 -9.27 -6.44
N LEU A 226 -22.92 -10.40 -6.52
CA LEU A 226 -23.75 -10.74 -7.68
C LEU A 226 -24.92 -9.77 -7.87
N GLU A 227 -25.60 -9.38 -6.79
CA GLU A 227 -26.67 -8.36 -6.81
C GLU A 227 -26.18 -7.04 -7.41
N LEU A 228 -25.00 -6.56 -6.99
CA LEU A 228 -24.42 -5.31 -7.48
C LEU A 228 -24.21 -5.32 -9.01
N PHE A 229 -23.95 -6.49 -9.58
CA PHE A 229 -23.75 -6.65 -11.03
C PHE A 229 -25.01 -7.06 -11.81
N ALA A 230 -26.11 -7.38 -11.13
CA ALA A 230 -27.39 -7.70 -11.75
C ALA A 230 -28.23 -6.44 -12.06
N GLU A 231 -27.89 -5.29 -11.47
CA GLU A 231 -28.58 -4.00 -11.69
C GLU A 231 -28.26 -3.31 -13.04
N HIS A 232 -27.47 -3.96 -13.91
CA HIS A 232 -26.95 -3.40 -15.18
C HIS A 232 -26.90 -4.46 -16.29
#